data_AF-A0A640SE43-F1
#
_entry.id   AF-A0A640SE43-F1
#
_cell.length_a   1.000
_cell.length_b   1.000
_cell.length_c   1.000
_cell.angle_alpha   90.00
_cell.angle_beta   90.00
_cell.angle_gamma   90.00
#
_symmetry.space_group_name_H-M   'P 1'
#
loop_
_entity.id
_entity.type
_entity.pdbx_description
1 polymer ?
#
loop_
_entity_poly.entity_id
_entity_poly.type
_entity_poly.pdbx_seq_one_letter_code
_entity_poly.pdbx_strand_id
1 'polypeptide(L)'
;MAGVITSSEPSWIAPFTGLSPRQFGKLITALRREGVDPVRKGRPWSLSLEDRVLLVAAYWRTNLTLRQLAPLCGVAKSAADRIIDHLAPSLALQTRKRFRKDTVLIVDGTLVPTRDHTVAEQSKN
;
A
#
# COMPACT_ATOMS: atom_id res chain seq x y z
N MET A 1 20.35 -9.03 1.42
CA MET A 1 19.39 -10.13 1.16
C MET A 1 18.49 -9.68 0.04
N ALA A 2 18.32 -10.49 -1.00
CA ALA A 2 17.32 -10.21 -2.02
C ALA A 2 15.92 -10.37 -1.40
N GLY A 3 15.05 -9.37 -1.58
CA GLY A 3 13.65 -9.49 -1.19
C GLY A 3 12.93 -10.52 -2.07
N VAL A 4 11.96 -11.21 -1.49
CA VAL A 4 11.10 -12.18 -2.19
C VAL A 4 9.96 -11.45 -2.91
N ILE A 5 9.39 -10.41 -2.27
CA ILE A 5 8.30 -9.61 -2.81
C ILE A 5 8.91 -8.48 -3.64
N THR A 6 8.74 -8.57 -4.96
CA THR A 6 9.21 -7.56 -5.92
C THR A 6 8.23 -7.43 -7.08
N SER A 7 8.18 -6.22 -7.63
CA SER A 7 7.37 -5.85 -8.79
C SER A 7 7.91 -6.43 -10.12
N SER A 8 9.16 -6.89 -10.17
CA SER A 8 9.72 -7.57 -11.35
C SER A 8 9.07 -8.93 -11.61
N GLU A 9 8.48 -9.54 -10.58
CA GLU A 9 7.75 -10.80 -10.63
C GLU A 9 6.24 -10.50 -10.54
N PRO A 10 5.49 -10.50 -11.67
CA PRO A 10 4.12 -10.00 -11.72
C PRO A 10 3.13 -10.75 -10.83
N SER A 11 3.45 -11.99 -10.45
CA SER A 11 2.64 -12.81 -9.56
C SER A 11 2.46 -12.20 -8.17
N TRP A 12 3.37 -11.31 -7.73
CA TRP A 12 3.25 -10.57 -6.47
C TRP A 12 2.38 -9.32 -6.53
N ILE A 13 2.12 -8.78 -7.73
CA ILE A 13 1.41 -7.50 -7.86
C ILE A 13 -0.06 -7.67 -7.43
N ALA A 14 -0.76 -8.65 -7.99
CA ALA A 14 -2.19 -8.81 -7.73
C ALA A 14 -2.52 -9.14 -6.26
N PRO A 15 -1.83 -10.07 -5.57
CA PRO A 15 -2.12 -10.39 -4.17
C PRO A 15 -1.94 -9.21 -3.21
N PHE A 16 -0.91 -8.38 -3.42
CA PHE A 16 -0.56 -7.31 -2.48
C PHE A 16 -1.14 -5.95 -2.83
N THR A 17 -1.53 -5.72 -4.08
CA THR A 17 -2.12 -4.43 -4.51
C THR A 17 -3.60 -4.52 -4.84
N GLY A 18 -4.11 -5.71 -5.17
CA GLY A 18 -5.43 -5.89 -5.76
C GLY A 18 -5.54 -5.38 -7.21
N LEU A 19 -4.42 -5.01 -7.85
CA LEU A 19 -4.37 -4.53 -9.22
C LEU A 19 -3.81 -5.60 -10.15
N SER A 20 -4.32 -5.65 -11.39
CA SER A 20 -3.62 -6.36 -12.46
C SER A 20 -2.24 -5.70 -12.74
N PRO A 21 -1.24 -6.44 -13.24
CA PRO A 21 0.06 -5.86 -13.62
C PRO A 21 -0.06 -4.65 -14.55
N ARG A 22 -1.04 -4.67 -15.46
CA ARG A 22 -1.33 -3.56 -16.37
C ARG A 22 -1.87 -2.32 -15.64
N GLN A 23 -2.78 -2.49 -14.68
CA GLN A 23 -3.29 -1.38 -13.86
C GLN A 23 -2.20 -0.82 -12.96
N PHE A 24 -1.35 -1.69 -12.41
CA PHE A 24 -0.20 -1.28 -11.63
C PHE A 24 0.77 -0.42 -12.45
N GLY A 25 1.13 -0.83 -13.67
CA GLY A 25 1.97 -0.02 -14.56
C GLY A 25 1.38 1.37 -14.88
N LYS A 26 0.04 1.47 -15.01
CA LYS A 26 -0.64 2.76 -15.16
C LYS A 26 -0.51 3.63 -13.91
N LEU A 27 -0.66 3.06 -12.71
CA LEU A 27 -0.46 3.77 -11.44
C LEU A 27 0.98 4.32 -11.34
N ILE A 28 1.98 3.49 -11.61
CA ILE A 28 3.39 3.90 -11.61
C ILE A 28 3.63 5.06 -12.58
N THR A 29 3.04 4.99 -13.79
CA THR A 29 3.13 6.06 -14.78
C THR A 29 2.50 7.36 -14.28
N ALA A 30 1.36 7.30 -13.59
CA ALA A 30 0.72 8.47 -12.99
C ALA A 30 1.59 9.09 -11.88
N LEU A 31 2.12 8.27 -10.96
CA LEU A 31 3.00 8.72 -9.88
C LEU A 31 4.28 9.39 -10.40
N ARG A 32 4.87 8.86 -11.48
CA ARG A 32 6.01 9.51 -12.14
C ARG A 32 5.65 10.88 -12.71
N ARG A 33 4.46 11.03 -13.31
CA ARG A 33 3.96 12.32 -13.82
C ARG A 33 3.67 13.32 -12.71
N GLU A 34 3.22 12.85 -11.55
CA GLU A 34 3.01 13.68 -10.36
C GLU A 34 4.31 14.03 -9.62
N GLY A 35 5.46 13.50 -10.07
CA GLY A 35 6.76 13.83 -9.49
C GLY A 35 7.06 13.14 -8.16
N VAL A 36 6.42 11.99 -7.89
CA VAL A 36 6.55 11.22 -6.62
C VAL A 36 7.94 10.56 -6.47
N ASP A 37 8.75 10.57 -7.53
CA ASP A 37 10.14 10.09 -7.50
C ASP A 37 11.10 11.11 -8.15
N PRO A 38 11.28 12.30 -7.55
CA PRO A 38 12.15 13.30 -8.12
C PRO A 38 13.61 12.83 -8.03
N VAL A 39 14.42 13.22 -9.02
CA VAL A 39 15.87 13.01 -8.96
C VAL A 39 16.43 13.81 -7.78
N ARG A 40 16.70 13.14 -6.66
CA ARG A 40 17.19 13.77 -5.43
C ARG A 40 18.69 13.92 -5.45
N LYS A 41 19.19 15.02 -4.88
CA LYS A 41 20.59 15.13 -4.46
C LYS A 41 20.76 14.32 -3.16
N GLY A 42 21.49 13.22 -3.21
CA GLY A 42 21.75 12.36 -2.05
C GLY A 42 21.80 10.87 -2.42
N ARG A 43 21.83 10.01 -1.40
CA ARG A 43 21.82 8.56 -1.62
C ARG A 43 20.47 8.14 -2.22
N PRO A 44 20.46 7.43 -3.37
CA PRO A 44 19.23 6.94 -3.95
C PRO A 44 18.55 5.93 -3.01
N TRP A 45 17.25 5.77 -3.17
CA TRP A 45 16.51 4.69 -2.52
C TRP A 45 17.09 3.33 -2.96
N SER A 46 17.13 2.36 -2.05
CA SER A 46 17.59 1.01 -2.36
C SER A 46 16.60 0.20 -3.20
N LEU A 47 15.36 0.69 -3.33
CA LEU A 47 14.28 0.06 -4.07
C LEU A 47 13.82 0.94 -5.23
N SER A 48 13.38 0.29 -6.31
CA SER A 48 12.69 0.94 -7.42
C SER A 48 11.41 1.65 -6.94
N LEU A 49 10.84 2.54 -7.77
CA LEU A 49 9.54 3.16 -7.42
C LEU A 49 8.45 2.09 -7.33
N GLU A 50 8.49 1.14 -8.23
CA GLU A 50 7.57 0.01 -8.35
C GLU A 50 7.59 -0.85 -7.08
N ASP A 51 8.78 -1.23 -6.59
CA ASP A 51 8.90 -2.02 -5.35
C ASP A 51 8.50 -1.22 -4.11
N ARG A 52 8.76 0.10 -4.09
CA ARG A 52 8.28 0.97 -3.01
C ARG A 52 6.76 1.06 -2.97
N VAL A 53 6.11 1.20 -4.12
CA VAL A 53 4.64 1.22 -4.22
C VAL A 53 4.07 -0.14 -3.80
N LEU A 54 4.69 -1.24 -4.23
CA LEU A 54 4.28 -2.58 -3.83
C LEU A 54 4.40 -2.78 -2.31
N LEU A 55 5.48 -2.28 -1.70
CA LEU A 55 5.67 -2.31 -0.24
C LEU A 55 4.55 -1.54 0.49
N VAL A 56 4.23 -0.31 0.07
CA VAL A 56 3.17 0.48 0.72
C VAL A 56 1.80 -0.19 0.55
N ALA A 57 1.50 -0.72 -0.63
CA ALA A 57 0.26 -1.44 -0.88
C ALA A 57 0.15 -2.71 -0.01
N ALA A 58 1.24 -3.50 0.08
CA ALA A 58 1.30 -4.68 0.94
C ALA A 58 1.12 -4.30 2.41
N TYR A 59 1.73 -3.19 2.86
CA TYR A 59 1.56 -2.68 4.22
C TYR A 59 0.11 -2.31 4.54
N TRP A 60 -0.63 -1.75 3.57
CA TRP A 60 -2.03 -1.39 3.76
C TRP A 60 -3.01 -2.56 3.61
N ARG A 61 -2.76 -3.51 2.70
CA ARG A 61 -3.67 -4.63 2.42
C ARG A 61 -3.46 -5.86 3.29
N THR A 62 -2.36 -5.93 4.03
CA THR A 62 -2.02 -7.11 4.84
C THR A 62 -1.81 -6.73 6.28
N ASN A 63 -2.05 -7.69 7.18
CA ASN A 63 -1.82 -7.52 8.61
C ASN A 63 -0.34 -7.77 9.02
N LEU A 64 0.59 -7.64 8.08
CA LEU A 64 2.01 -7.85 8.34
C LEU A 64 2.61 -6.64 9.06
N THR A 65 3.34 -6.89 10.14
CA THR A 65 4.10 -5.83 10.80
C THR A 65 5.25 -5.37 9.90
N LEU A 66 5.69 -4.11 10.06
CA LEU A 66 6.86 -3.58 9.36
C LEU A 66 8.13 -4.43 9.54
N ARG A 67 8.27 -5.10 10.68
CA ARG A 67 9.41 -6.02 10.95
C ARG A 67 9.34 -7.30 10.12
N GLN A 68 8.13 -7.77 9.78
CA GLN A 68 7.91 -8.92 8.91
C GLN A 68 7.98 -8.54 7.43
N LEU A 69 7.40 -7.40 7.06
CA LEU A 69 7.33 -6.96 5.66
C LEU A 69 8.67 -6.50 5.12
N ALA A 70 9.46 -5.74 5.90
CA ALA A 70 10.71 -5.15 5.40
C ALA A 70 11.72 -6.20 4.88
N PRO A 71 11.99 -7.32 5.57
CA PRO A 71 12.82 -8.40 5.05
C PRO A 71 12.27 -9.03 3.76
N LEU A 72 10.95 -9.19 3.65
CA LEU A 72 10.31 -9.73 2.44
C LEU A 72 10.53 -8.83 1.22
N CYS A 73 10.64 -7.52 1.42
CA CYS A 73 10.98 -6.55 0.38
C CYS A 73 12.49 -6.27 0.28
N GLY A 74 13.34 -7.00 1.00
CA GLY A 74 14.80 -6.86 0.92
C GLY A 74 15.37 -5.58 1.53
N VAL A 75 14.62 -4.91 2.42
CA VAL A 75 15.03 -3.64 3.06
C VAL A 75 15.05 -3.74 4.58
N ALA A 76 15.80 -2.84 5.22
CA ALA A 76 15.76 -2.70 6.68
C ALA A 76 14.39 -2.13 7.13
N LYS A 77 13.96 -2.46 8.35
CA LYS A 77 12.72 -1.91 8.95
C LYS A 77 12.65 -0.39 8.87
N SER A 78 13.76 0.30 9.18
CA SER A 78 13.84 1.77 9.14
C SER A 78 13.79 2.34 7.72
N ALA A 79 14.23 1.59 6.70
CA ALA A 79 14.09 1.99 5.31
C ALA A 79 12.63 1.84 4.84
N ALA A 80 11.95 0.75 5.22
CA ALA A 80 10.53 0.56 4.94
C ALA A 80 9.66 1.65 5.59
N ASP A 81 9.95 2.00 6.85
CA ASP A 81 9.33 3.11 7.60
C ASP A 81 9.38 4.42 6.78
N ARG A 82 10.60 4.81 6.35
CA ARG A 82 10.82 6.02 5.54
C ARG A 82 10.15 5.97 4.17
N ILE A 83 10.06 4.80 3.56
CA ILE A 83 9.36 4.61 2.28
C ILE A 83 7.87 4.88 2.47
N ILE A 84 7.26 4.30 3.52
CA ILE A 84 5.85 4.50 3.84
C ILE A 84 5.58 5.98 4.13
N ASP A 85 6.32 6.59 5.05
CA ASP A 85 6.15 8.01 5.41
C ASP A 85 6.22 8.93 4.18
N HIS A 86 7.11 8.62 3.25
CA HIS A 86 7.31 9.41 2.04
C HIS A 86 6.23 9.19 0.96
N LEU A 87 5.86 7.93 0.71
CA LEU A 87 5.09 7.54 -0.47
C LEU A 87 3.60 7.35 -0.18
N ALA A 88 3.23 7.00 1.06
CA ALA A 88 1.85 6.81 1.48
C ALA A 88 0.95 8.01 1.17
N PRO A 89 1.36 9.28 1.39
CA PRO A 89 0.51 10.43 1.07
C PRO A 89 0.16 10.55 -0.42
N SER A 90 1.09 10.19 -1.31
CA SER A 90 0.85 10.23 -2.77
C SER A 90 -0.06 9.09 -3.25
N LEU A 91 -0.12 7.99 -2.50
CA LEU A 91 -0.99 6.85 -2.77
C LEU A 91 -2.35 6.96 -2.09
N ALA A 92 -2.50 7.88 -1.13
CA ALA A 92 -3.75 8.16 -0.43
C ALA A 92 -4.70 8.90 -1.38
N LEU A 93 -5.21 8.17 -2.38
CA LEU A 93 -6.27 8.63 -3.26
C LEU A 93 -7.46 9.06 -2.41
N GLN A 94 -8.04 10.22 -2.73
CA GLN A 94 -9.28 10.64 -2.10
C GLN A 94 -10.31 9.51 -2.24
N THR A 95 -10.78 8.98 -1.11
CA THR A 95 -11.85 7.99 -1.07
C THR A 95 -13.00 8.50 -1.93
N ARG A 96 -13.47 7.69 -2.87
CA ARG A 96 -14.56 8.08 -3.77
C ARG A 96 -15.81 8.33 -2.92
N LYS A 97 -16.13 9.58 -2.60
CA LYS A 97 -17.23 9.98 -1.70
C LYS A 97 -18.64 9.71 -2.25
N ARG A 98 -18.76 9.22 -3.49
CA ARG A 98 -20.06 8.95 -4.12
C ARG A 98 -20.36 7.46 -4.09
N PHE A 99 -20.89 7.03 -2.95
CA PHE A 99 -21.65 5.79 -2.87
C PHE A 99 -23.09 6.09 -3.24
N ARG A 100 -23.76 5.19 -3.96
CA ARG A 100 -25.19 5.34 -4.24
C ARG A 100 -25.96 5.23 -2.92
N LYS A 101 -27.10 5.90 -2.82
CA LYS A 101 -28.07 5.63 -1.75
C LYS A 101 -28.30 4.10 -1.72
N ASP A 102 -28.18 3.50 -0.54
CA ASP A 102 -28.29 2.04 -0.30
C ASP A 102 -27.04 1.17 -0.60
N THR A 103 -25.85 1.77 -0.79
CA THR A 103 -24.60 0.99 -0.89
C THR A 103 -24.15 0.48 0.48
N VAL A 104 -24.08 -0.84 0.68
CA VAL A 104 -23.46 -1.47 1.85
C VAL A 104 -21.95 -1.58 1.63
N LEU A 105 -21.14 -1.06 2.55
CA LEU A 105 -19.68 -1.15 2.52
C LEU A 105 -19.22 -2.16 3.56
N ILE A 106 -18.56 -3.22 3.09
CA ILE A 106 -17.89 -4.20 3.94
C ILE A 106 -16.39 -3.93 3.78
N VAL A 107 -15.75 -3.45 4.83
CA VAL A 107 -14.29 -3.25 4.87
C VAL A 107 -13.68 -4.48 5.52
N ASP A 108 -12.69 -5.07 4.83
CA ASP A 108 -11.82 -6.17 5.24
C ASP A 108 -12.27 -6.86 6.52
N GLY A 109 -12.91 -8.04 6.42
CA GLY A 109 -13.66 -8.80 7.45
C GLY A 109 -13.03 -9.06 8.83
N THR A 110 -11.99 -8.31 9.19
CA THR A 110 -11.60 -7.88 10.52
C THR A 110 -12.58 -6.83 11.06
N LEU A 111 -13.27 -7.15 12.16
CA LEU A 111 -14.04 -6.17 12.92
C LEU A 111 -13.09 -5.11 13.50
N VAL A 112 -13.08 -3.92 12.91
CA VAL A 112 -12.47 -2.74 13.54
C VAL A 112 -13.54 -2.13 14.44
N PRO A 113 -13.31 -1.96 15.76
CA PRO A 113 -14.29 -1.33 16.63
C PRO A 113 -14.49 0.12 16.18
N THR A 114 -15.59 0.40 15.50
CA THR A 114 -16.01 1.78 15.24
C THR A 114 -16.74 2.28 16.47
N ARG A 115 -16.41 3.50 16.92
CA ARG A 115 -17.10 4.16 18.05
C ARG A 115 -18.55 4.53 17.75
N ASP A 116 -18.93 4.53 16.48
CA ASP A 116 -20.29 4.78 16.04
C ASP A 116 -21.07 3.46 16.00
N HIS A 117 -21.96 3.28 16.99
CA HIS A 117 -22.81 2.10 17.15
C HIS A 117 -24.13 2.18 16.38
N THR A 118 -24.35 3.26 15.61
CA THR A 118 -25.52 3.34 14.73
C THR A 118 -25.32 2.55 13.43
N VAL A 119 -24.05 2.30 13.06
CA VAL A 119 -23.65 1.63 11.81
C VAL A 119 -22.97 0.27 12.08
N ALA A 120 -22.28 0.10 13.21
CA ALA A 120 -21.60 -1.14 13.54
C ALA A 120 -22.16 -1.81 14.80
N GLU A 121 -22.28 -3.14 14.73
CA GLU A 121 -22.67 -3.99 15.84
C GLU A 121 -21.56 -3.99 16.92
N GLN A 122 -21.95 -3.97 18.20
CA GLN A 122 -20.99 -4.04 19.30
C GLN A 122 -20.26 -5.39 19.29
N SER A 123 -18.94 -5.35 19.46
CA SER A 123 -18.14 -6.54 19.75
C SER A 123 -18.68 -7.22 21.01
N LYS A 124 -18.85 -8.54 20.98
CA LYS A 124 -19.34 -9.37 22.13
C LYS A 124 -18.29 -9.62 23.22
N ASN A 125 -17.18 -8.89 23.20
CA ASN A 125 -16.12 -8.98 24.21
C ASN A 125 -16.23 -7.83 25.21
#